data_AF-A0A0B1ZQJ3-F1
#
_entry.id   AF-A0A0B1ZQJ3-F1
#
_cell.length_a   1.000
_cell.length_b   1.000
_cell.length_c   1.000
_cell.angle_alpha   90.00
_cell.angle_beta   90.00
_cell.angle_gamma   90.00
#
_symmetry.space_group_name_H-M   'P 1'
#
loop_
_entity.id
_entity.type
_entity.pdbx_description
1 polymer ?
#
loop_
_entity_poly.entity_id
_entity_poly.type
_entity_poly.pdbx_seq_one_letter_code
_entity_poly.pdbx_strand_id
1 'polypeptide(L)'
;MGRRLKTSVGAIVKHALAAGLALLLAGCFESEPAVIAEHDLATPPDLAGRYWRIEDHGIGSMTFRKGAQGTFLMSADKDEPSPVRLVSLVPPDLFLLVNDVRNEEGKPRSVYYLMLRIESGAWKLLDFNVNAIAPFTEANEDFLKRIASRHGFSLDPDDSLTGIEGPVRQGKIPQLFRDREFLAATRINGMATYLPANRSGEIPVDVPNSSDFEVSREIVLGSPLPTDAVLADPPGLAGLYYQAMPHMSEALQACRIRRMDDGRFLISGYGSFDTIVALLPYSADESVFLAVARQQVVNAEGKPDNTERVMLLTRLPNGWQFSPLAVGVQSYVSELSSVLQRMMTDAADRHGFTLSEATLTGPVDAGSLVSLFQDGQFTSGLRSEATLSMVITSEDYARQMFSQLEMSTP
;
A
#
# COMPACT_ATOMS: atom_id res chain seq x y z
N MET A 1 -29.84 41.91 15.04
CA MET A 1 -28.54 41.63 15.72
C MET A 1 -28.59 40.16 16.14
N GLY A 2 -28.04 39.17 15.45
CA GLY A 2 -26.94 39.17 14.49
C GLY A 2 -25.64 38.75 15.19
N ARG A 3 -25.51 37.46 15.55
CA ARG A 3 -24.23 36.72 15.62
C ARG A 3 -24.51 35.21 15.78
N ARG A 4 -24.48 34.50 14.66
CA ARG A 4 -24.34 33.03 14.60
C ARG A 4 -22.86 32.70 14.73
N LEU A 5 -22.48 31.94 15.75
CA LEU A 5 -21.24 31.17 15.77
C LEU A 5 -21.54 29.84 15.06
N LYS A 6 -21.18 29.76 13.78
CA LYS A 6 -21.03 28.51 13.03
C LYS A 6 -19.54 28.17 13.01
N THR A 7 -19.15 27.22 13.83
CA THR A 7 -17.84 26.52 13.83
C THR A 7 -18.08 25.25 14.66
N SER A 8 -17.63 24.04 14.33
CA SER A 8 -16.75 23.53 13.29
C SER A 8 -16.84 21.99 13.19
N VAL A 9 -18.03 21.40 13.34
CA VAL A 9 -18.19 19.92 13.25
C VAL A 9 -17.89 19.39 11.84
N GLY A 10 -18.18 20.19 10.80
CA GLY A 10 -17.88 19.83 9.41
C GLY A 10 -16.40 19.96 9.01
N ALA A 11 -15.55 20.58 9.85
CA ALA A 11 -14.11 20.68 9.56
C ALA A 11 -13.38 19.42 10.02
N ILE A 12 -13.72 18.87 11.19
CA ILE A 12 -12.98 17.73 11.78
C ILE A 12 -13.25 16.43 11.00
N VAL A 13 -14.49 16.21 10.54
CA VAL A 13 -14.83 15.06 9.69
C VAL A 13 -14.17 15.15 8.30
N LYS A 14 -13.97 16.37 7.77
CA LYS A 14 -13.24 16.57 6.51
C LYS A 14 -11.75 16.29 6.61
N HIS A 15 -11.11 16.52 7.76
CA HIS A 15 -9.67 16.27 7.91
C HIS A 15 -9.34 14.80 8.20
N ALA A 16 -10.23 14.07 8.90
CA ALA A 16 -10.04 12.62 9.12
C ALA A 16 -10.38 11.78 7.87
N LEU A 17 -11.41 12.17 7.10
CA LEU A 17 -11.62 11.60 5.77
C LEU A 17 -10.55 12.06 4.78
N ALA A 18 -10.04 13.30 4.84
CA ALA A 18 -8.93 13.70 4.00
C ALA A 18 -7.63 12.96 4.32
N ALA A 19 -7.37 12.57 5.58
CA ALA A 19 -6.20 11.76 5.93
C ALA A 19 -6.36 10.27 5.51
N GLY A 20 -7.58 9.71 5.61
CA GLY A 20 -7.88 8.37 5.11
C GLY A 20 -8.04 8.27 3.59
N LEU A 21 -8.34 9.39 2.92
CA LEU A 21 -8.44 9.49 1.46
C LEU A 21 -7.11 9.97 0.83
N ALA A 22 -6.25 10.69 1.56
CA ALA A 22 -4.86 10.95 1.18
C ALA A 22 -4.01 9.67 1.18
N LEU A 23 -4.44 8.63 1.91
CA LEU A 23 -3.88 7.27 1.82
C LEU A 23 -4.40 6.46 0.61
N LEU A 24 -5.28 7.06 -0.21
CA LEU A 24 -5.84 6.50 -1.44
C LEU A 24 -5.55 7.38 -2.68
N LEU A 25 -4.76 8.44 -2.53
CA LEU A 25 -4.42 9.38 -3.59
C LEU A 25 -2.90 9.51 -3.67
N ALA A 26 -2.28 8.63 -4.45
CA ALA A 26 -0.97 8.84 -5.05
C ALA A 26 -0.99 8.07 -6.38
N GLY A 27 -1.43 8.78 -7.40
CA GLY A 27 -1.46 8.32 -8.76
C GLY A 27 -0.05 8.13 -9.31
N CYS A 28 -0.06 7.61 -10.52
CA CYS A 28 1.11 7.29 -11.33
C CYS A 28 2.18 8.39 -11.34
N PHE A 29 3.40 8.01 -11.70
CA PHE A 29 4.46 8.98 -11.93
C PHE A 29 4.13 9.86 -13.14
N GLU A 30 4.54 11.12 -13.09
CA GLU A 30 4.44 12.04 -14.23
C GLU A 30 5.71 12.85 -14.47
N SER A 31 5.84 13.45 -15.66
CA SER A 31 6.88 14.45 -15.93
C SER A 31 6.51 15.38 -17.08
N GLU A 32 7.37 16.36 -17.39
CA GLU A 32 7.37 17.00 -18.71
C GLU A 32 7.48 15.94 -19.83
N PRO A 33 7.00 16.22 -21.06
CA PRO A 33 7.00 15.24 -22.14
C PRO A 33 8.35 14.54 -22.32
N ALA A 34 8.38 13.24 -22.03
CA ALA A 34 9.62 12.47 -22.08
C ALA A 34 10.08 12.27 -23.51
N VAL A 35 11.36 12.52 -23.80
CA VAL A 35 11.96 12.24 -25.11
C VAL A 35 12.53 10.84 -25.06
N ILE A 36 11.90 9.91 -25.79
CA ILE A 36 12.31 8.51 -25.89
C ILE A 36 12.64 8.25 -27.36
N ALA A 37 13.82 7.68 -27.62
CA ALA A 37 14.25 7.40 -28.98
C ALA A 37 13.43 6.26 -29.60
N GLU A 38 13.19 6.30 -30.91
CA GLU A 38 12.36 5.30 -31.60
C GLU A 38 12.88 3.87 -31.42
N HIS A 39 14.20 3.68 -31.36
CA HIS A 39 14.81 2.36 -31.15
C HIS A 39 14.63 1.79 -29.72
N ASP A 40 14.24 2.63 -28.75
CA ASP A 40 13.89 2.18 -27.39
C ASP A 40 12.41 1.81 -27.29
N LEU A 41 11.59 2.14 -28.30
CA LEU A 41 10.17 1.83 -28.30
C LEU A 41 9.92 0.36 -28.65
N ALA A 42 9.09 -0.28 -27.84
CA ALA A 42 8.61 -1.62 -28.10
C ALA A 42 7.33 -1.59 -28.94
N THR A 43 7.25 -2.45 -29.94
CA THR A 43 6.03 -2.66 -30.74
C THR A 43 5.57 -4.13 -30.67
N PRO A 44 5.01 -4.60 -29.55
CA PRO A 44 4.50 -5.95 -29.44
C PRO A 44 3.49 -6.23 -30.57
N PRO A 45 3.67 -7.30 -31.36
CA PRO A 45 2.85 -7.54 -32.55
C PRO A 45 1.38 -7.83 -32.21
N ASP A 46 1.12 -8.31 -31.01
CA ASP A 46 -0.16 -8.81 -30.50
C ASP A 46 -0.89 -7.82 -29.59
N LEU A 47 -0.38 -6.60 -29.41
CA LEU A 47 -1.11 -5.53 -28.71
C LEU A 47 -2.12 -4.84 -29.62
N ALA A 48 -1.90 -4.81 -30.94
CA ALA A 48 -2.83 -4.16 -31.84
C ALA A 48 -4.12 -4.99 -31.99
N GLY A 49 -5.26 -4.43 -31.62
CA GLY A 49 -6.52 -5.15 -31.62
C GLY A 49 -7.61 -4.45 -30.80
N ARG A 50 -8.77 -5.10 -30.73
CA ARG A 50 -9.88 -4.72 -29.85
C ARG A 50 -9.89 -5.66 -28.65
N TYR A 51 -10.11 -5.11 -27.47
CA TYR A 51 -10.10 -5.80 -26.19
C TYR A 51 -11.34 -5.44 -25.39
N TRP A 52 -11.80 -6.40 -24.58
CA TRP A 52 -12.62 -6.13 -23.42
C TRP A 52 -11.72 -5.57 -22.32
N ARG A 53 -12.06 -4.40 -21.78
CA ARG A 53 -11.41 -3.78 -20.61
C ARG A 53 -12.22 -4.16 -19.38
N ILE A 54 -11.62 -4.94 -18.49
CA ILE A 54 -12.24 -5.40 -17.25
C ILE A 54 -11.61 -4.64 -16.09
N GLU A 55 -12.45 -4.03 -15.27
CA GLU A 55 -12.08 -3.28 -14.07
C GLU A 55 -13.00 -3.70 -12.92
N ASP A 56 -12.64 -3.33 -11.69
CA ASP A 56 -13.37 -3.75 -10.48
C ASP A 56 -14.84 -3.29 -10.46
N HIS A 57 -15.19 -2.27 -11.26
CA HIS A 57 -16.52 -1.67 -11.31
C HIS A 57 -17.25 -1.87 -12.65
N GLY A 58 -16.67 -2.61 -13.60
CA GLY A 58 -17.36 -2.86 -14.85
C GLY A 58 -16.52 -3.38 -16.00
N ILE A 59 -17.19 -3.55 -17.13
CA ILE A 59 -16.62 -4.06 -18.38
C ILE A 59 -16.86 -3.01 -19.46
N GLY A 60 -15.78 -2.60 -20.12
CA GLY A 60 -15.79 -1.73 -21.27
C GLY A 60 -15.02 -2.34 -22.44
N SER A 61 -14.75 -1.52 -23.44
CA SER A 61 -13.98 -1.88 -24.62
C SER A 61 -12.79 -0.94 -24.78
N MET A 62 -11.68 -1.47 -25.27
CA MET A 62 -10.47 -0.72 -25.57
C MET A 62 -9.95 -1.16 -26.94
N THR A 63 -9.54 -0.22 -27.76
CA THR A 63 -8.88 -0.52 -29.05
C THR A 63 -7.48 0.07 -29.05
N PHE A 64 -6.51 -0.76 -29.39
CA PHE A 64 -5.13 -0.36 -29.66
C PHE A 64 -4.86 -0.46 -31.15
N ARG A 65 -4.42 0.64 -31.77
CA ARG A 65 -4.03 0.68 -33.19
C ARG A 65 -2.58 1.11 -33.31
N LYS A 66 -1.87 0.61 -34.32
CA LYS A 66 -0.52 1.11 -34.60
C LYS A 66 -0.60 2.58 -35.01
N GLY A 67 0.18 3.42 -34.33
CA GLY A 67 0.39 4.82 -34.66
C GLY A 67 1.62 5.02 -35.55
N ALA A 68 2.08 6.26 -35.65
CA ALA A 68 3.32 6.60 -36.35
C ALA A 68 4.55 6.28 -35.49
N GLN A 69 5.72 6.06 -36.10
CA GLN A 69 7.03 6.02 -35.40
C GLN A 69 7.05 5.09 -34.16
N GLY A 70 6.51 3.87 -34.28
CA GLY A 70 6.51 2.88 -33.20
C GLY A 70 5.54 3.12 -32.05
N THR A 71 4.67 4.13 -32.15
CA THR A 71 3.61 4.43 -31.15
C THR A 71 2.35 3.58 -31.34
N PHE A 72 1.46 3.60 -30.35
CA PHE A 72 0.10 3.10 -30.47
C PHE A 72 -0.92 4.22 -30.22
N LEU A 73 -2.11 4.08 -30.78
CA LEU A 73 -3.28 4.89 -30.46
C LEU A 73 -4.21 4.03 -29.60
N MET A 74 -4.48 4.49 -28.38
CA MET A 74 -5.35 3.85 -27.40
C MET A 74 -6.67 4.61 -27.34
N SER A 75 -7.80 3.92 -27.52
CA SER A 75 -9.13 4.56 -27.55
C SER A 75 -10.18 3.62 -26.95
N ALA A 76 -10.94 4.13 -25.98
CA ALA A 76 -12.22 3.55 -25.60
C ALA A 76 -13.26 3.95 -26.67
N ASP A 77 -14.28 3.11 -26.93
CA ASP A 77 -15.13 3.17 -28.14
C ASP A 77 -15.69 4.56 -28.55
N LYS A 78 -15.85 5.50 -27.61
CA LYS A 78 -16.39 6.86 -27.86
C LYS A 78 -15.41 8.00 -27.59
N ASP A 79 -14.19 7.69 -27.15
CA ASP A 79 -13.21 8.67 -26.72
C ASP A 79 -12.19 8.96 -27.83
N GLU A 80 -11.69 10.20 -27.85
CA GLU A 80 -10.62 10.59 -28.76
C GLU A 80 -9.38 9.71 -28.51
N PRO A 81 -8.76 9.14 -29.56
CA PRO A 81 -7.59 8.28 -29.39
C PRO A 81 -6.42 9.03 -28.76
N SER A 82 -5.88 8.49 -27.67
CA SER A 82 -4.65 9.01 -27.03
C SER A 82 -3.42 8.30 -27.59
N PRO A 83 -2.36 9.02 -27.97
CA PRO A 83 -1.09 8.40 -28.33
C PRO A 83 -0.40 7.84 -27.08
N VAL A 84 0.00 6.57 -27.16
CA VAL A 84 0.77 5.89 -26.12
C VAL A 84 2.04 5.29 -26.71
N ARG A 85 3.09 5.27 -25.89
CA ARG A 85 4.41 4.72 -26.24
C ARG A 85 4.73 3.60 -25.27
N LEU A 86 5.33 2.52 -25.76
CA LEU A 86 5.76 1.41 -24.92
C LEU A 86 7.28 1.31 -24.89
N VAL A 87 7.83 1.07 -23.72
CA VAL A 87 9.27 0.79 -23.53
C VAL A 87 9.39 -0.55 -22.81
N SER A 88 10.17 -1.48 -23.34
CA SER A 88 10.43 -2.75 -22.64
C SER A 88 11.30 -2.51 -21.40
N LEU A 89 10.83 -3.00 -20.25
CA LEU A 89 11.52 -2.89 -18.95
C LEU A 89 12.17 -4.22 -18.58
N VAL A 90 11.34 -5.26 -18.46
CA VAL A 90 11.76 -6.63 -18.17
C VAL A 90 11.26 -7.51 -19.32
N PRO A 91 12.13 -7.87 -20.27
CA PRO A 91 11.75 -8.73 -21.38
C PRO A 91 11.31 -10.13 -20.89
N PRO A 92 10.31 -10.76 -21.54
CA PRO A 92 9.57 -10.25 -22.69
C PRO A 92 8.25 -9.51 -22.35
N ASP A 93 7.84 -9.47 -21.08
CA ASP A 93 6.42 -9.28 -20.76
C ASP A 93 6.08 -7.98 -20.02
N LEU A 94 7.04 -7.27 -19.45
CA LEU A 94 6.78 -6.00 -18.73
C LEU A 94 7.22 -4.77 -19.54
N PHE A 95 6.30 -3.84 -19.70
CA PHE A 95 6.48 -2.60 -20.45
C PHE A 95 6.10 -1.39 -19.61
N LEU A 96 6.82 -0.29 -19.81
CA LEU A 96 6.39 1.04 -19.40
C LEU A 96 5.46 1.58 -20.47
N LEU A 97 4.21 1.89 -20.13
CA LEU A 97 3.32 2.67 -20.95
C LEU A 97 3.48 4.14 -20.60
N VAL A 98 3.83 4.93 -21.60
CA VAL A 98 3.94 6.39 -21.52
C VAL A 98 2.74 6.97 -22.26
N ASN A 99 1.84 7.61 -21.52
CA ASN A 99 0.67 8.29 -22.05
C ASN A 99 0.93 9.80 -22.05
N ASP A 100 0.97 10.41 -23.23
CA ASP A 100 1.19 11.85 -23.36
C ASP A 100 -0.15 12.57 -23.31
N VAL A 101 -0.42 13.24 -22.19
CA VAL A 101 -1.69 13.92 -21.89
C VAL A 101 -1.46 15.42 -21.73
N ARG A 102 -2.57 16.15 -21.56
CA ARG A 102 -2.53 17.54 -21.08
C ARG A 102 -3.05 17.58 -19.66
N ASN A 103 -2.36 18.30 -18.77
CA ASN A 103 -2.86 18.55 -17.43
C ASN A 103 -4.07 19.50 -17.45
N GLU A 104 -4.65 19.80 -16.28
CA GLU A 104 -5.81 20.70 -16.14
C GLU A 104 -5.56 22.10 -16.72
N GLU A 105 -4.30 22.56 -16.73
CA GLU A 105 -3.88 23.85 -17.31
C GLU A 105 -3.62 23.78 -18.82
N GLY A 106 -3.84 22.62 -19.46
CA GLY A 106 -3.58 22.38 -20.87
C GLY A 106 -2.10 22.20 -21.24
N LYS A 107 -1.19 22.14 -20.26
CA LYS A 107 0.24 21.91 -20.49
C LYS A 107 0.50 20.42 -20.77
N PRO A 108 1.38 20.09 -21.73
CA PRO A 108 1.67 18.70 -22.06
C PRO A 108 2.47 18.04 -20.93
N ARG A 109 2.13 16.78 -20.62
CA ARG A 109 2.75 15.93 -19.60
C ARG A 109 2.81 14.49 -20.08
N SER A 110 3.77 13.72 -19.59
CA SER A 110 3.80 12.27 -19.74
C SER A 110 3.39 11.63 -18.42
N VAL A 111 2.39 10.73 -18.45
CA VAL A 111 1.99 9.90 -17.31
C VAL A 111 2.41 8.46 -17.56
N TYR A 112 2.91 7.78 -16.52
CA TYR A 112 3.53 6.47 -16.63
C TYR A 112 2.68 5.37 -15.99
N TYR A 113 2.44 4.30 -16.73
CA TYR A 113 1.80 3.07 -16.25
C TYR A 113 2.68 1.87 -16.56
N LEU A 114 2.41 0.72 -15.95
CA LEU A 114 3.00 -0.54 -16.38
C LEU A 114 1.96 -1.31 -17.21
N MET A 115 2.43 -1.94 -18.28
CA MET A 115 1.68 -2.94 -19.02
C MET A 115 2.38 -4.28 -18.91
N LEU A 116 1.66 -5.28 -18.42
CA LEU A 116 2.11 -6.66 -18.31
C LEU A 116 1.40 -7.52 -19.35
N ARG A 117 2.17 -8.24 -20.15
CA ARG A 117 1.68 -9.29 -21.03
C ARG A 117 1.56 -10.59 -20.24
N ILE A 118 0.42 -11.27 -20.35
CA ILE A 118 0.18 -12.54 -19.68
C ILE A 118 0.23 -13.66 -20.70
N GLU A 119 0.66 -14.86 -20.29
CA GLU A 119 0.75 -16.06 -21.14
C GLU A 119 -0.53 -16.37 -21.92
N SER A 120 -1.71 -15.99 -21.39
CA SER A 120 -3.01 -16.16 -22.05
C SER A 120 -3.22 -15.25 -23.28
N GLY A 121 -2.30 -14.33 -23.57
CA GLY A 121 -2.45 -13.29 -24.58
C GLY A 121 -3.26 -12.07 -24.11
N ALA A 122 -3.64 -12.05 -22.83
CA ALA A 122 -4.22 -10.89 -22.17
C ALA A 122 -3.14 -9.86 -21.79
N TRP A 123 -3.57 -8.62 -21.58
CA TRP A 123 -2.72 -7.55 -21.07
C TRP A 123 -3.28 -7.01 -19.76
N LYS A 124 -2.43 -6.73 -18.77
CA LYS A 124 -2.81 -6.00 -17.57
C LYS A 124 -2.23 -4.60 -17.60
N LEU A 125 -3.09 -3.60 -17.35
CA LEU A 125 -2.68 -2.25 -17.01
C LEU A 125 -2.52 -2.20 -15.48
N LEU A 126 -1.36 -1.78 -15.04
CA LEU A 126 -1.03 -1.65 -13.63
C LEU A 126 -0.68 -0.19 -13.35
N ASP A 127 -1.22 0.33 -12.25
CA ASP A 127 -0.67 1.53 -11.65
C ASP A 127 0.54 1.14 -10.81
N PHE A 128 1.37 2.13 -10.54
CA PHE A 128 2.42 1.98 -9.57
C PHE A 128 2.75 3.33 -8.94
N ASN A 129 2.97 3.32 -7.63
CA ASN A 129 3.18 4.52 -6.83
C ASN A 129 4.16 4.25 -5.68
N VAL A 130 4.54 5.31 -4.98
CA VAL A 130 5.31 5.18 -3.74
C VAL A 130 4.47 4.38 -2.74
N ASN A 131 5.07 3.40 -2.08
CA ASN A 131 4.39 2.67 -1.02
C ASN A 131 4.16 3.59 0.20
N ALA A 132 3.06 4.34 0.21
CA ALA A 132 2.76 5.39 1.19
C ALA A 132 2.03 4.86 2.44
N ILE A 133 2.45 3.71 2.97
CA ILE A 133 1.84 3.17 4.19
C ILE A 133 2.32 3.99 5.38
N ALA A 134 1.41 4.77 5.98
CA ALA A 134 1.70 5.43 7.24
C ALA A 134 2.03 4.40 8.34
N PRO A 135 3.08 4.63 9.16
CA PRO A 135 3.91 5.83 9.25
C PRO A 135 5.21 5.78 8.41
N PHE A 136 5.37 4.84 7.49
CA PHE A 136 6.60 4.60 6.73
C PHE A 136 6.77 5.50 5.50
N THR A 137 5.77 6.32 5.17
CA THR A 137 5.73 7.12 3.93
C THR A 137 7.01 7.91 3.70
N GLU A 138 7.48 8.68 4.68
CA GLU A 138 8.70 9.50 4.56
C GLU A 138 9.95 8.64 4.28
N ALA A 139 10.12 7.55 5.03
CA ALA A 139 11.26 6.64 4.84
C ALA A 139 11.24 5.99 3.44
N ASN A 140 10.07 5.57 2.98
CA ASN A 140 9.86 4.97 1.66
C ASN A 140 10.12 5.99 0.54
N GLU A 141 9.61 7.20 0.67
CA GLU A 141 9.88 8.30 -0.26
C GLU A 141 11.36 8.64 -0.33
N ASP A 142 12.03 8.79 0.80
CA ASP A 142 13.45 9.10 0.86
C ASP A 142 14.30 8.01 0.21
N PHE A 143 13.93 6.75 0.42
CA PHE A 143 14.59 5.64 -0.24
C PHE A 143 14.39 5.68 -1.75
N LEU A 144 13.16 5.93 -2.22
CA LEU A 144 12.89 6.02 -3.65
C LEU A 144 13.57 7.24 -4.30
N LYS A 145 13.61 8.39 -3.61
CA LYS A 145 14.36 9.59 -4.00
C LYS A 145 15.86 9.28 -4.14
N ARG A 146 16.44 8.52 -3.20
CA ARG A 146 17.83 8.05 -3.30
C ARG A 146 18.05 7.22 -4.57
N ILE A 147 17.16 6.28 -4.88
CA ILE A 147 17.26 5.49 -6.11
C ILE A 147 17.18 6.39 -7.36
N ALA A 148 16.17 7.27 -7.44
CA ALA A 148 15.97 8.18 -8.57
C ALA A 148 17.18 9.11 -8.79
N SER A 149 17.81 9.58 -7.70
CA SER A 149 18.99 10.44 -7.76
C SER A 149 20.20 9.78 -8.45
N ARG A 150 20.34 8.45 -8.37
CA ARG A 150 21.39 7.69 -9.09
C ARG A 150 21.26 7.83 -10.61
N HIS A 151 20.04 8.07 -11.08
CA HIS A 151 19.71 8.31 -12.50
C HIS A 151 19.69 9.80 -12.87
N GLY A 152 19.93 10.67 -11.89
CA GLY A 152 19.91 12.13 -12.05
C GLY A 152 18.52 12.75 -12.04
N PHE A 153 17.54 12.09 -11.43
CA PHE A 153 16.19 12.60 -11.23
C PHE A 153 15.96 13.01 -9.77
N SER A 154 15.13 14.03 -9.58
CA SER A 154 14.45 14.32 -8.32
C SER A 154 12.99 13.87 -8.42
N LEU A 155 12.43 13.44 -7.29
CA LEU A 155 11.02 13.13 -7.17
C LEU A 155 10.36 14.20 -6.30
N ASP A 156 9.28 14.79 -6.80
CA ASP A 156 8.42 15.72 -6.08
C ASP A 156 7.10 15.02 -5.78
N PRO A 157 6.90 14.51 -4.55
CA PRO A 157 5.65 13.88 -4.18
C PRO A 157 4.57 14.95 -4.00
N ASP A 158 3.54 14.92 -4.85
CA ASP A 158 2.30 15.67 -4.65
C ASP A 158 1.20 14.71 -4.15
N ASP A 159 0.17 15.24 -3.50
CA ASP A 159 -0.98 14.54 -2.90
C ASP A 159 -1.79 13.70 -3.93
N SER A 160 -1.43 13.76 -5.22
CA SER A 160 -2.16 13.07 -6.30
C SER A 160 -1.29 12.38 -7.34
N LEU A 161 -0.05 12.82 -7.58
CA LEU A 161 0.89 12.22 -8.54
C LEU A 161 2.33 12.44 -8.05
N THR A 162 3.24 11.53 -8.34
CA THR A 162 4.68 11.76 -8.07
C THR A 162 5.34 12.36 -9.31
N GLY A 163 5.74 13.63 -9.22
CA GLY A 163 6.47 14.33 -10.27
C GLY A 163 7.92 13.85 -10.39
N ILE A 164 8.37 13.57 -11.61
CA ILE A 164 9.76 13.28 -11.95
C ILE A 164 10.37 14.51 -12.61
N GLU A 165 11.37 15.08 -11.96
CA GLU A 165 12.12 16.24 -12.46
C GLU A 165 13.55 15.86 -12.82
N GLY A 166 14.09 16.45 -13.89
CA GLY A 166 15.47 16.22 -14.33
C GLY A 166 15.60 16.03 -15.85
N PRO A 167 16.59 15.26 -16.34
CA PRO A 167 16.94 15.15 -17.76
C PRO A 167 15.97 14.25 -18.55
N VAL A 168 14.65 14.45 -18.42
CA VAL A 168 13.59 13.70 -19.12
C VAL A 168 13.66 13.82 -20.64
N ARG A 169 14.35 14.86 -21.14
CA ARG A 169 14.61 15.11 -22.56
C ARG A 169 15.85 14.37 -23.12
N GLN A 170 16.62 13.68 -22.26
CA GLN A 170 17.86 12.98 -22.63
C GLN A 170 17.71 11.46 -22.67
N GLY A 171 16.47 10.92 -22.77
CA GLY A 171 16.24 9.48 -22.82
C GLY A 171 16.54 8.72 -21.51
N LYS A 172 16.66 9.43 -20.38
CA LYS A 172 16.96 8.80 -19.08
C LYS A 172 15.74 8.16 -18.40
N ILE A 173 14.53 8.51 -18.80
CA ILE A 173 13.29 7.95 -18.24
C ILE A 173 13.24 6.42 -18.35
N PRO A 174 13.50 5.81 -19.53
CA PRO A 174 13.66 4.35 -19.65
C PRO A 174 14.67 3.75 -18.66
N GLN A 175 15.77 4.43 -18.34
CA GLN A 175 16.80 3.90 -17.45
C GLN A 175 16.31 3.82 -16.01
N LEU A 176 15.60 4.85 -15.53
CA LEU A 176 14.98 4.85 -14.20
C LEU A 176 14.01 3.68 -14.03
N PHE A 177 13.09 3.50 -14.99
CA PHE A 177 12.09 2.42 -14.89
C PHE A 177 12.66 1.04 -15.24
N ARG A 178 13.86 0.95 -15.82
CA ARG A 178 14.62 -0.31 -15.95
C ARG A 178 15.41 -0.65 -14.68
N ASP A 179 15.55 0.28 -13.74
CA ASP A 179 16.10 0.00 -12.42
C ASP A 179 15.12 -0.87 -11.64
N ARG A 180 15.53 -2.12 -11.39
CA ARG A 180 14.69 -3.11 -10.71
C ARG A 180 14.44 -2.75 -9.25
N GLU A 181 15.39 -2.08 -8.58
CA GLU A 181 15.19 -1.63 -7.20
C GLU A 181 14.15 -0.51 -7.16
N PHE A 182 14.15 0.37 -8.18
CA PHE A 182 13.14 1.42 -8.30
C PHE A 182 11.74 0.83 -8.42
N LEU A 183 11.52 -0.09 -9.37
CA LEU A 183 10.22 -0.74 -9.54
C LEU A 183 9.82 -1.59 -8.32
N ALA A 184 10.75 -2.34 -7.74
CA ALA A 184 10.48 -3.18 -6.57
C ALA A 184 10.09 -2.37 -5.33
N ALA A 185 10.65 -1.16 -5.18
CA ALA A 185 10.31 -0.25 -4.07
C ALA A 185 8.92 0.43 -4.23
N THR A 186 8.32 0.37 -5.43
CA THR A 186 6.97 0.89 -5.66
C THR A 186 5.91 -0.13 -5.27
N ARG A 187 4.73 0.36 -4.91
CA ARG A 187 3.52 -0.46 -4.81
C ARG A 187 2.89 -0.52 -6.20
N ILE A 188 2.54 -1.73 -6.65
CA ILE A 188 1.97 -1.99 -7.97
C ILE A 188 0.58 -2.57 -7.77
N ASN A 189 -0.47 -1.94 -8.31
CA ASN A 189 -1.83 -2.46 -8.22
C ASN A 189 -2.43 -2.67 -9.63
N GLY A 190 -3.31 -3.65 -9.74
CA GLY A 190 -4.06 -3.89 -10.97
C GLY A 190 -5.09 -2.80 -11.19
N MET A 191 -5.07 -2.15 -12.36
CA MET A 191 -6.12 -1.21 -12.77
C MET A 191 -7.14 -1.87 -13.69
N ALA A 192 -6.65 -2.56 -14.72
CA ALA A 192 -7.51 -3.15 -15.74
C ALA A 192 -6.88 -4.39 -16.36
N THR A 193 -7.73 -5.32 -16.78
CA THR A 193 -7.34 -6.45 -17.64
C THR A 193 -7.95 -6.29 -19.02
N TYR A 194 -7.12 -6.33 -20.06
CA TYR A 194 -7.51 -6.32 -21.46
C TYR A 194 -7.53 -7.75 -22.01
N LEU A 195 -8.73 -8.30 -22.20
CA LEU A 195 -8.92 -9.60 -22.86
C LEU A 195 -9.18 -9.39 -24.35
N PRO A 196 -8.50 -10.12 -25.25
CA PRO A 196 -8.78 -10.01 -26.69
C PRO A 196 -10.27 -10.22 -26.99
N ALA A 197 -10.90 -9.24 -27.64
CA ALA A 197 -12.30 -9.37 -28.05
C ALA A 197 -12.38 -10.23 -29.32
N ASN A 198 -13.11 -11.34 -29.26
CA ASN A 198 -13.41 -12.13 -30.45
C ASN A 198 -14.33 -11.35 -31.40
N ARG A 199 -14.40 -11.77 -32.67
CA ARG A 199 -15.19 -11.08 -33.71
C ARG A 199 -16.70 -11.02 -33.41
N SER A 200 -17.23 -11.88 -32.53
CA SER A 200 -18.66 -11.92 -32.21
C SER A 200 -19.11 -10.79 -31.28
N GLY A 201 -18.19 -10.12 -30.59
CA GLY A 201 -18.56 -9.01 -29.69
C GLY A 201 -19.33 -9.47 -28.45
N GLU A 202 -19.29 -10.76 -28.12
CA GLU A 202 -19.87 -11.32 -26.91
C GLU A 202 -18.88 -11.20 -25.75
N ILE A 203 -19.39 -10.76 -24.59
CA ILE A 203 -18.61 -10.71 -23.34
C ILE A 203 -18.39 -12.16 -22.89
N PRO A 204 -17.16 -12.55 -22.47
CA PRO A 204 -16.93 -13.86 -21.90
C PRO A 204 -17.86 -14.13 -20.72
N VAL A 205 -18.42 -15.34 -20.63
CA VAL A 205 -19.34 -15.73 -19.54
C VAL A 205 -18.61 -15.74 -18.18
N ASP A 206 -17.30 -16.00 -18.20
CA ASP A 206 -16.42 -15.97 -17.03
C ASP A 206 -15.45 -14.80 -17.14
N VAL A 207 -15.77 -13.70 -16.45
CA VAL A 207 -14.93 -12.50 -16.37
C VAL A 207 -14.04 -12.65 -15.15
N PRO A 208 -12.70 -12.76 -15.31
CA PRO A 208 -11.81 -12.82 -14.17
C PRO A 208 -11.91 -11.53 -13.35
N ASN A 209 -11.83 -11.63 -12.03
CA ASN A 209 -11.62 -10.45 -11.19
C ASN A 209 -10.33 -9.75 -11.64
N SER A 210 -10.38 -8.44 -11.84
CA SER A 210 -9.22 -7.61 -12.20
C SER A 210 -8.23 -7.45 -11.05
N SER A 211 -8.72 -7.55 -9.81
CA SER A 211 -7.92 -7.57 -8.59
C SER A 211 -7.31 -8.96 -8.39
N ASP A 212 -6.03 -9.12 -8.73
CA ASP A 212 -5.27 -10.22 -8.17
C ASP A 212 -4.97 -9.84 -6.73
N PHE A 213 -5.26 -10.73 -5.79
CA PHE A 213 -4.95 -10.49 -4.39
C PHE A 213 -3.43 -10.47 -4.21
N GLU A 214 -2.93 -9.38 -3.64
CA GLU A 214 -1.60 -9.34 -3.07
C GLU A 214 -1.56 -10.36 -1.93
N VAL A 215 -0.68 -11.36 -2.02
CA VAL A 215 -0.46 -12.28 -0.90
C VAL A 215 0.42 -11.55 0.10
N SER A 216 -0.08 -11.36 1.30
CA SER A 216 0.70 -10.80 2.40
C SER A 216 0.98 -11.88 3.45
N ARG A 217 2.12 -11.79 4.12
CA ARG A 217 2.47 -12.66 5.26
C ARG A 217 2.82 -11.79 6.45
N GLU A 218 2.08 -11.92 7.55
CA GLU A 218 2.34 -11.17 8.77
C GLU A 218 3.78 -11.37 9.26
N ILE A 219 4.39 -10.29 9.74
CA ILE A 219 5.75 -10.32 10.29
C ILE A 219 5.70 -11.00 11.65
N VAL A 220 6.51 -12.04 11.79
CA VAL A 220 6.68 -12.79 13.04
C VAL A 220 8.12 -12.62 13.54
N LEU A 221 8.28 -12.42 14.84
CA LEU A 221 9.58 -12.52 15.49
C LEU A 221 9.87 -13.98 15.83
N GLY A 222 10.97 -14.52 15.30
CA GLY A 222 11.46 -15.85 15.63
C GLY A 222 12.20 -15.92 16.98
N SER A 223 12.27 -14.80 17.71
CA SER A 223 12.81 -14.74 19.07
C SER A 223 12.02 -13.69 19.87
N PRO A 224 11.76 -13.94 21.16
CA PRO A 224 10.97 -13.01 21.95
C PRO A 224 11.73 -11.71 22.18
N LEU A 225 11.00 -10.60 22.32
CA LEU A 225 11.60 -9.36 22.79
C LEU A 225 12.31 -9.56 24.16
N PRO A 226 13.51 -8.98 24.36
CA PRO A 226 14.21 -8.98 25.63
C PRO A 226 13.36 -8.35 26.72
N THR A 227 13.42 -8.95 27.91
CA THR A 227 12.64 -8.51 29.07
C THR A 227 13.09 -7.17 29.65
N ASP A 228 14.27 -6.69 29.28
CA ASP A 228 14.89 -5.43 29.68
C ASP A 228 14.68 -4.29 28.66
N ALA A 229 13.90 -4.52 27.60
CA ALA A 229 13.55 -3.48 26.64
C ALA A 229 12.82 -2.31 27.33
N VAL A 230 13.19 -1.08 26.98
CA VAL A 230 12.48 0.12 27.44
C VAL A 230 11.17 0.22 26.67
N LEU A 231 10.07 -0.17 27.32
CA LEU A 231 8.73 -0.16 26.74
C LEU A 231 8.07 1.21 26.86
N ALA A 232 7.33 1.60 25.83
CA ALA A 232 6.51 2.80 25.82
C ALA A 232 5.25 2.62 26.71
N ASP A 233 4.78 3.73 27.27
CA ASP A 233 3.59 3.79 28.12
C ASP A 233 2.61 4.87 27.60
N PRO A 234 1.91 4.59 26.49
CA PRO A 234 1.00 5.56 25.90
C PRO A 234 -0.13 5.96 26.86
N PRO A 235 -0.31 7.27 27.14
CA PRO A 235 -1.34 7.73 28.05
C PRO A 235 -2.74 7.42 27.49
N GLY A 236 -3.58 6.81 28.32
CA GLY A 236 -4.96 6.49 27.95
C GLY A 236 -5.11 5.24 27.07
N LEU A 237 -4.12 4.35 27.00
CA LEU A 237 -4.26 3.01 26.43
C LEU A 237 -4.86 2.00 27.41
N ALA A 238 -4.57 2.12 28.71
CA ALA A 238 -5.20 1.24 29.70
C ALA A 238 -6.66 1.67 29.93
N GLY A 239 -7.61 0.74 29.79
CA GLY A 239 -9.01 1.08 29.84
C GLY A 239 -9.96 -0.03 29.40
N LEU A 240 -11.24 0.32 29.34
CA LEU A 240 -12.31 -0.48 28.78
C LEU A 240 -12.70 0.09 27.42
N TYR A 241 -12.88 -0.80 26.46
CA TYR A 241 -13.13 -0.43 25.08
C TYR A 241 -14.08 -1.40 24.39
N TYR A 242 -14.51 -1.01 23.21
CA TYR A 242 -15.27 -1.84 22.29
C TYR A 242 -14.46 -2.09 21.01
N GLN A 243 -14.28 -3.35 20.67
CA GLN A 243 -13.52 -3.83 19.52
C GLN A 243 -14.45 -4.05 18.33
N ALA A 244 -14.22 -3.36 17.22
CA ALA A 244 -14.85 -3.66 15.94
C ALA A 244 -14.13 -4.85 15.29
N MET A 245 -14.85 -5.94 15.06
CA MET A 245 -14.33 -7.09 14.32
C MET A 245 -14.68 -6.94 12.83
N PRO A 246 -13.68 -6.94 11.92
CA PRO A 246 -13.90 -6.68 10.48
C PRO A 246 -14.87 -7.65 9.77
N HIS A 247 -15.12 -8.81 10.36
CA HIS A 247 -15.90 -9.89 9.74
C HIS A 247 -17.19 -10.24 10.48
N MET A 248 -17.56 -9.47 11.51
CA MET A 248 -18.84 -9.64 12.20
C MET A 248 -19.67 -8.36 12.06
N SER A 249 -20.79 -8.47 11.36
CA SER A 249 -21.61 -7.32 10.97
C SER A 249 -22.31 -6.59 12.13
N GLU A 250 -22.39 -7.15 13.34
CA GLU A 250 -23.31 -6.61 14.36
C GLU A 250 -22.85 -6.63 15.83
N ALA A 251 -21.62 -7.00 16.18
CA ALA A 251 -21.21 -7.00 17.60
C ALA A 251 -19.83 -6.39 17.84
N LEU A 252 -19.84 -5.14 18.32
CA LEU A 252 -18.71 -4.56 19.03
C LEU A 252 -18.49 -5.35 20.34
N GLN A 253 -17.32 -5.96 20.51
CA GLN A 253 -17.03 -6.78 21.68
C GLN A 253 -16.30 -5.97 22.75
N ALA A 254 -16.71 -6.12 24.01
CA ALA A 254 -16.00 -5.49 25.11
C ALA A 254 -14.59 -6.07 25.23
N CYS A 255 -13.61 -5.18 25.33
CA CYS A 255 -12.20 -5.50 25.52
C CYS A 255 -11.64 -4.66 26.67
N ARG A 256 -10.75 -5.26 27.47
CA ARG A 256 -10.02 -4.57 28.53
C ARG A 256 -8.54 -4.61 28.23
N ILE A 257 -7.91 -3.44 28.28
CA ILE A 257 -6.46 -3.30 28.18
C ILE A 257 -5.93 -2.91 29.57
N ARG A 258 -5.00 -3.70 30.12
CA ARG A 258 -4.42 -3.47 31.45
C ARG A 258 -2.90 -3.52 31.36
N ARG A 259 -2.23 -2.55 31.96
CA ARG A 259 -0.78 -2.57 32.15
C ARG A 259 -0.35 -3.63 33.15
N MET A 260 0.74 -4.33 32.84
CA MET A 260 1.42 -5.33 33.66
C MET A 260 2.61 -4.70 34.41
N ASP A 261 3.10 -5.39 35.44
CA ASP A 261 4.19 -4.89 36.29
C ASP A 261 5.52 -4.75 35.54
N ASP A 262 5.69 -5.51 34.46
CA ASP A 262 6.86 -5.46 33.56
C ASP A 262 6.73 -4.41 32.44
N GLY A 263 5.69 -3.57 32.48
CA GLY A 263 5.45 -2.51 31.51
C GLY A 263 4.70 -2.94 30.25
N ARG A 264 4.46 -4.25 30.02
CA ARG A 264 3.64 -4.74 28.91
C ARG A 264 2.15 -4.50 29.16
N PHE A 265 1.33 -4.70 28.13
CA PHE A 265 -0.12 -4.59 28.21
C PHE A 265 -0.78 -5.95 27.97
N LEU A 266 -1.71 -6.31 28.83
CA LEU A 266 -2.61 -7.44 28.65
C LEU A 266 -3.90 -6.95 28.00
N ILE A 267 -4.23 -7.51 26.85
CA ILE A 267 -5.48 -7.29 26.13
C ILE A 267 -6.35 -8.54 26.32
N SER A 268 -7.48 -8.36 27.00
CA SER A 268 -8.46 -9.42 27.27
C SER A 268 -9.79 -9.09 26.58
N GLY A 269 -10.34 -10.01 25.80
CA GLY A 269 -11.61 -9.86 25.10
C GLY A 269 -12.60 -10.99 25.43
N TYR A 270 -13.86 -10.84 25.02
CA TYR A 270 -14.86 -11.90 25.19
C TYR A 270 -14.65 -13.02 24.16
N GLY A 271 -14.22 -14.20 24.61
CA GLY A 271 -14.07 -15.38 23.74
C GLY A 271 -12.78 -15.46 22.92
N SER A 272 -11.82 -14.55 23.14
CA SER A 272 -10.48 -14.60 22.57
C SER A 272 -9.44 -15.01 23.62
N PHE A 273 -8.30 -15.52 23.18
CA PHE A 273 -7.13 -15.70 24.05
C PHE A 273 -6.57 -14.34 24.46
N ASP A 274 -6.13 -14.26 25.72
CA ASP A 274 -5.39 -13.10 26.21
C ASP A 274 -4.16 -12.83 25.32
N THR A 275 -4.01 -11.58 24.90
CA THR A 275 -2.87 -11.14 24.09
C THR A 275 -1.99 -10.23 24.94
N ILE A 276 -0.69 -10.54 25.02
CA ILE A 276 0.28 -9.69 25.70
C ILE A 276 0.99 -8.85 24.65
N VAL A 277 1.01 -7.54 24.83
CA VAL A 277 1.60 -6.59 23.88
C VAL A 277 2.72 -5.80 24.55
N ALA A 278 3.90 -5.83 23.96
CA ALA A 278 4.98 -4.90 24.26
C ALA A 278 4.92 -3.74 23.25
N LEU A 279 5.12 -2.51 23.71
CA LEU A 279 5.07 -1.32 22.88
C LEU A 279 6.44 -0.66 22.84
N LEU A 280 6.94 -0.39 21.65
CA LEU A 280 8.19 0.32 21.43
C LEU A 280 7.87 1.71 20.86
N PRO A 281 8.57 2.76 21.33
CA PRO A 281 8.41 4.10 20.78
C PRO A 281 8.83 4.10 19.32
N TYR A 282 7.97 4.60 18.43
CA TYR A 282 8.25 4.65 16.99
C TYR A 282 8.22 6.09 16.45
N SER A 283 7.11 6.83 16.69
CA SER A 283 7.01 8.23 16.30
C SER A 283 7.43 9.18 17.43
N ALA A 284 8.04 10.31 17.07
CA ALA A 284 8.54 11.30 18.04
C ALA A 284 7.41 12.02 18.80
N ASP A 285 6.21 12.08 18.22
CA ASP A 285 5.01 12.68 18.81
C ASP A 285 4.17 11.69 19.63
N GLU A 286 4.64 10.43 19.79
CA GLU A 286 3.96 9.36 20.53
C GLU A 286 2.53 9.07 20.02
N SER A 287 2.26 9.33 18.75
CA SER A 287 0.98 9.00 18.10
C SER A 287 0.98 7.60 17.49
N VAL A 288 2.17 7.04 17.18
CA VAL A 288 2.35 5.71 16.61
C VAL A 288 3.44 4.94 17.35
N PHE A 289 3.15 3.67 17.65
CA PHE A 289 4.05 2.75 18.34
C PHE A 289 4.21 1.47 17.53
N LEU A 290 5.38 0.85 17.62
CA LEU A 290 5.59 -0.51 17.15
C LEU A 290 5.13 -1.46 18.26
N ALA A 291 4.14 -2.29 17.97
CA ALA A 291 3.56 -3.24 18.91
C ALA A 291 4.03 -4.65 18.59
N VAL A 292 4.57 -5.35 19.58
CA VAL A 292 4.89 -6.77 19.48
C VAL A 292 3.88 -7.55 20.32
N ALA A 293 2.96 -8.20 19.62
CA ALA A 293 1.85 -8.93 20.21
C ALA A 293 2.21 -10.41 20.30
N ARG A 294 2.31 -10.94 21.52
CA ARG A 294 2.38 -12.37 21.78
C ARG A 294 0.97 -12.94 21.83
N GLN A 295 0.65 -13.75 20.85
CA GLN A 295 -0.62 -14.48 20.76
C GLN A 295 -0.37 -15.98 20.91
N GLN A 296 -1.25 -16.63 21.67
CA GLN A 296 -1.28 -18.08 21.72
C GLN A 296 -2.10 -18.58 20.52
N VAL A 297 -1.43 -19.26 19.60
CA VAL A 297 -2.06 -19.93 18.46
C VAL A 297 -1.98 -21.44 18.65
N VAL A 298 -2.82 -22.20 17.96
CA VAL A 298 -2.68 -23.66 17.90
C VAL A 298 -1.90 -23.99 16.63
N ASN A 299 -0.77 -24.67 16.78
CA ASN A 299 0.08 -25.05 15.66
C ASN A 299 -0.52 -26.24 14.86
N ALA A 300 0.15 -26.63 13.77
CA ALA A 300 -0.30 -27.73 12.90
C ALA A 300 -0.44 -29.08 13.63
N GLU A 301 0.28 -29.28 14.74
CA GLU A 301 0.19 -30.47 15.58
C GLU A 301 -0.87 -30.37 16.70
N GLY A 302 -1.71 -29.32 16.69
CA GLY A 302 -2.74 -29.12 17.70
C GLY A 302 -2.21 -28.65 19.06
N LYS A 303 -0.96 -28.20 19.14
CA LYS A 303 -0.33 -27.70 20.38
C LYS A 303 -0.38 -26.18 20.45
N PRO A 304 -0.54 -25.59 21.64
CA PRO A 304 -0.39 -24.16 21.81
C PRO A 304 1.04 -23.74 21.49
N ASP A 305 1.17 -22.73 20.64
CA ASP A 305 2.41 -22.08 20.27
C ASP A 305 2.28 -20.57 20.50
N ASN A 306 3.35 -19.95 20.97
CA ASN A 306 3.36 -18.52 21.22
C ASN A 306 4.03 -17.83 20.03
N THR A 307 3.24 -17.16 19.23
CA THR A 307 3.75 -16.38 18.09
C THR A 307 3.81 -14.91 18.48
N GLU A 308 4.96 -14.29 18.26
CA GLU A 308 5.13 -12.85 18.42
C GLU A 308 4.98 -12.16 17.07
N ARG A 309 3.90 -11.39 16.92
CA ARG A 309 3.56 -10.67 15.70
C ARG A 309 3.90 -9.21 15.85
N VAL A 310 4.40 -8.59 14.78
CA VAL A 310 4.68 -7.16 14.75
C VAL A 310 3.49 -6.41 14.14
N MET A 311 3.05 -5.36 14.82
CA MET A 311 1.90 -4.54 14.47
C MET A 311 2.24 -3.06 14.67
N LEU A 312 1.43 -2.17 14.10
CA LEU A 312 1.38 -0.77 14.47
C LEU A 312 0.24 -0.54 15.45
N LEU A 313 0.52 0.20 16.52
CA LEU A 313 -0.50 0.79 17.37
C LEU A 313 -0.57 2.29 17.06
N THR A 314 -1.72 2.74 16.55
CA THR A 314 -1.95 4.15 16.19
C THR A 314 -3.02 4.76 17.07
N ARG A 315 -2.77 5.97 17.56
CA ARG A 315 -3.74 6.76 18.31
C ARG A 315 -4.78 7.37 17.37
N LEU A 316 -6.05 7.11 17.64
CA LEU A 316 -7.18 7.74 16.97
C LEU A 316 -7.82 8.81 17.88
N PRO A 317 -8.61 9.75 17.33
CA PRO A 317 -9.32 10.74 18.15
C PRO A 317 -10.23 10.11 19.22
N ASN A 318 -10.77 8.93 18.96
CA ASN A 318 -11.76 8.23 19.78
C ASN A 318 -11.29 6.85 20.29
N GLY A 319 -9.98 6.56 20.22
CA GLY A 319 -9.47 5.25 20.62
C GLY A 319 -8.12 4.89 20.05
N TRP A 320 -7.94 3.60 19.80
CA TRP A 320 -6.69 3.01 19.32
C TRP A 320 -6.94 2.06 18.16
N GLN A 321 -5.97 1.97 17.26
CA GLN A 321 -6.00 1.08 16.12
C GLN A 321 -4.78 0.16 16.13
N PHE A 322 -5.04 -1.15 16.07
CA PHE A 322 -4.01 -2.17 15.87
C PHE A 322 -4.02 -2.63 14.41
N SER A 323 -2.91 -2.41 13.72
CA SER A 323 -2.74 -2.74 12.30
C SER A 323 -1.60 -3.77 12.15
N PRO A 324 -1.89 -5.01 11.73
CA PRO A 324 -0.85 -6.00 11.44
C PRO A 324 0.10 -5.50 10.37
N LEU A 325 1.39 -5.78 10.53
CA LEU A 325 2.37 -5.56 9.48
C LEU A 325 2.65 -6.88 8.79
N ALA A 326 2.65 -6.85 7.46
CA ALA A 326 2.90 -8.00 6.62
C ALA A 326 3.93 -7.67 5.54
N VAL A 327 4.67 -8.68 5.09
CA VAL A 327 5.50 -8.59 3.89
C VAL A 327 4.58 -8.74 2.68
N GLY A 328 4.55 -7.75 1.79
CA GLY A 328 3.79 -7.80 0.54
C GLY A 328 4.54 -8.56 -0.55
N VAL A 329 3.80 -9.36 -1.33
CA VAL A 329 4.34 -10.05 -2.50
C VAL A 329 3.76 -9.40 -3.77
N GLN A 330 4.62 -8.83 -4.61
CA GLN A 330 4.20 -8.30 -5.91
C GLN A 330 3.81 -9.45 -6.85
N SER A 331 2.53 -9.82 -6.83
CA SER A 331 1.96 -10.99 -7.52
C SER A 331 2.09 -10.93 -9.04
N TYR A 332 2.11 -9.73 -9.62
CA TYR A 332 2.17 -9.53 -11.08
C TYR A 332 3.53 -9.81 -11.70
N VAL A 333 4.64 -9.62 -10.97
CA VAL A 333 6.01 -9.76 -11.50
C VAL A 333 6.91 -10.43 -10.46
N SER A 334 7.07 -11.75 -10.57
CA SER A 334 7.84 -12.57 -9.61
C SER A 334 9.31 -12.14 -9.46
N GLU A 335 9.91 -11.61 -10.53
CA GLU A 335 11.26 -11.07 -10.48
C GLU A 335 11.37 -9.84 -9.57
N LEU A 336 10.38 -8.93 -9.60
CA LEU A 336 10.35 -7.77 -8.71
C LEU A 336 10.13 -8.17 -7.26
N SER A 337 9.30 -9.20 -7.01
CA SER A 337 9.16 -9.79 -5.67
C SER A 337 10.50 -10.31 -5.12
N SER A 338 11.31 -10.94 -5.97
CA SER A 338 12.63 -11.45 -5.57
C SER A 338 13.62 -10.33 -5.27
N VAL A 339 13.55 -9.23 -6.03
CA VAL A 339 14.36 -8.02 -5.79
C VAL A 339 13.93 -7.34 -4.48
N LEU A 340 12.63 -7.19 -4.25
CA LEU A 340 12.07 -6.64 -3.03
C LEU A 340 12.48 -7.45 -1.79
N GLN A 341 12.34 -8.78 -1.85
CA GLN A 341 12.76 -9.67 -0.76
C GLN A 341 14.25 -9.51 -0.44
N ARG A 342 15.09 -9.41 -1.47
CA ARG A 342 16.54 -9.17 -1.28
C ARG A 342 16.79 -7.83 -0.62
N MET A 343 16.13 -6.77 -1.10
CA MET A 343 16.26 -5.44 -0.52
C MET A 343 15.88 -5.43 0.97
N MET A 344 14.77 -6.07 1.33
CA MET A 344 14.36 -6.21 2.73
C MET A 344 15.34 -7.05 3.55
N THR A 345 15.89 -8.13 2.96
CA THR A 345 16.89 -8.98 3.63
C THR A 345 18.18 -8.20 3.89
N ASP A 346 18.68 -7.47 2.90
CA ASP A 346 19.86 -6.63 3.04
C ASP A 346 19.65 -5.53 4.10
N ALA A 347 18.44 -4.98 4.21
CA ALA A 347 18.09 -4.03 5.26
C ALA A 347 18.04 -4.69 6.64
N ALA A 348 17.38 -5.85 6.76
CA ALA A 348 17.36 -6.64 7.99
C ALA A 348 18.79 -6.94 8.47
N ASP A 349 19.66 -7.42 7.58
CA ASP A 349 21.05 -7.78 7.90
C ASP A 349 21.85 -6.56 8.41
N ARG A 350 21.64 -5.37 7.85
CA ARG A 350 22.28 -4.13 8.34
C ARG A 350 21.90 -3.78 9.77
N HIS A 351 20.68 -4.13 10.18
CA HIS A 351 20.18 -3.92 11.54
C HIS A 351 20.36 -5.18 12.44
N GLY A 352 21.12 -6.17 11.98
CA GLY A 352 21.46 -7.37 12.75
C GLY A 352 20.41 -8.48 12.70
N PHE A 353 19.35 -8.36 11.90
CA PHE A 353 18.30 -9.36 11.73
C PHE A 353 18.52 -10.19 10.48
N THR A 354 18.04 -11.43 10.49
CA THR A 354 17.85 -12.26 9.31
C THR A 354 16.36 -12.38 9.03
N LEU A 355 15.96 -12.00 7.81
CA LEU A 355 14.60 -12.16 7.31
C LEU A 355 14.48 -13.46 6.50
N SER A 356 13.62 -14.38 6.94
CA SER A 356 13.24 -15.57 6.18
C SER A 356 11.75 -15.54 5.89
N GLU A 357 11.39 -15.32 4.63
CA GLU A 357 10.01 -15.03 4.21
C GLU A 357 9.46 -13.80 4.97
N ALA A 358 8.66 -14.02 6.01
CA ALA A 358 8.14 -12.97 6.90
C ALA A 358 8.60 -13.13 8.37
N THR A 359 9.50 -14.08 8.64
CA THR A 359 10.04 -14.29 9.99
C THR A 359 11.34 -13.52 10.16
N LEU A 360 11.37 -12.61 11.13
CA LEU A 360 12.58 -11.89 11.55
C LEU A 360 13.25 -12.62 12.72
N THR A 361 14.52 -12.95 12.57
CA THR A 361 15.36 -13.61 13.59
C THR A 361 16.61 -12.78 13.85
N GLY A 362 17.18 -12.81 15.06
CA GLY A 362 18.39 -12.02 15.38
C GLY A 362 18.42 -11.57 16.84
N PRO A 363 19.45 -10.82 17.26
CA PRO A 363 19.45 -10.15 18.55
C PRO A 363 18.34 -9.10 18.56
N VAL A 364 17.25 -9.40 19.27
CA VAL A 364 16.02 -8.60 19.26
C VAL A 364 16.13 -7.42 20.22
N ASP A 365 17.19 -6.62 20.20
CA ASP A 365 17.12 -5.39 20.99
C ASP A 365 16.07 -4.45 20.39
N ALA A 366 15.30 -3.79 21.26
CA ALA A 366 14.18 -2.96 20.84
C ALA A 366 14.59 -1.79 19.94
N GLY A 367 15.81 -1.27 20.11
CA GLY A 367 16.33 -0.15 19.33
C GLY A 367 16.60 -0.54 17.89
N SER A 368 17.25 -1.69 17.68
CA SER A 368 17.49 -2.26 16.34
C SER A 368 16.19 -2.60 15.63
N LEU A 369 15.18 -3.14 16.35
CA LEU A 369 13.87 -3.40 15.76
C LEU A 369 13.20 -2.10 15.29
N VAL A 370 13.17 -1.05 16.13
CA VAL A 370 12.62 0.26 15.73
C VAL A 370 13.38 0.84 14.53
N SER A 371 14.71 0.75 14.54
CA SER A 371 15.56 1.27 13.45
C SER A 371 15.34 0.54 12.13
N LEU A 372 15.09 -0.78 12.15
CA LEU A 372 14.71 -1.55 10.97
C LEU A 372 13.38 -1.05 10.37
N PHE A 373 12.38 -0.80 11.22
CA PHE A 373 11.09 -0.26 10.77
C PHE A 373 11.13 1.23 10.42
N GLN A 374 12.27 1.91 10.59
CA GLN A 374 12.54 3.24 10.07
C GLN A 374 13.37 3.21 8.76
N ASP A 375 13.84 2.03 8.34
CA ASP A 375 14.61 1.86 7.11
C ASP A 375 13.68 1.72 5.90
N GLY A 376 13.63 2.77 5.08
CA GLY A 376 12.84 2.83 3.85
C GLY A 376 13.04 1.63 2.90
N GLN A 377 14.22 1.02 2.90
CA GLN A 377 14.49 -0.16 2.07
C GLN A 377 13.74 -1.40 2.59
N PHE A 378 13.60 -1.54 3.91
CA PHE A 378 12.79 -2.59 4.52
C PHE A 378 11.31 -2.28 4.39
N THR A 379 10.90 -1.06 4.75
CA THR A 379 9.49 -0.67 4.84
C THR A 379 8.79 -0.55 3.48
N SER A 380 9.54 -0.40 2.38
CA SER A 380 8.98 -0.40 1.02
C SER A 380 8.29 -1.72 0.67
N GLY A 381 8.71 -2.84 1.28
CA GLY A 381 8.07 -4.15 1.08
C GLY A 381 6.97 -4.47 2.08
N LEU A 382 6.69 -3.58 3.03
CA LEU A 382 5.65 -3.80 4.02
C LEU A 382 4.26 -3.46 3.47
N ARG A 383 3.27 -4.14 4.04
CA ARG A 383 1.85 -3.94 3.90
C ARG A 383 1.21 -3.85 5.27
N SER A 384 0.14 -3.07 5.35
CA SER A 384 -0.73 -3.03 6.50
C SER A 384 -2.09 -3.52 6.03
N GLU A 385 -2.51 -4.70 6.47
CA GLU A 385 -3.89 -5.15 6.22
C GLU A 385 -4.85 -4.35 7.12
N ALA A 386 -6.07 -4.13 6.61
CA ALA A 386 -7.08 -3.36 7.34
C ALA A 386 -7.37 -4.01 8.70
N THR A 387 -7.09 -3.24 9.77
CA THR A 387 -7.54 -3.37 11.17
C THR A 387 -7.83 -4.78 11.67
N LEU A 388 -6.96 -5.31 12.54
CA LEU A 388 -7.37 -6.45 13.38
C LEU A 388 -8.37 -5.98 14.44
N SER A 389 -8.35 -4.69 14.83
CA SER A 389 -9.18 -4.11 15.90
C SER A 389 -9.18 -2.58 15.89
N MET A 390 -10.33 -1.95 15.69
CA MET A 390 -10.55 -0.59 16.17
C MET A 390 -11.13 -0.68 17.58
N VAL A 391 -10.48 -0.01 18.52
CA VAL A 391 -10.80 -0.08 19.93
C VAL A 391 -11.31 1.30 20.34
N ILE A 392 -12.63 1.46 20.40
CA ILE A 392 -13.31 2.74 20.66
C ILE A 392 -13.60 2.88 22.15
N THR A 393 -13.45 4.09 22.71
CA THR A 393 -13.79 4.34 24.11
C THR A 393 -15.27 4.05 24.40
N SER A 394 -15.58 3.58 25.60
CA SER A 394 -16.97 3.33 26.02
C SER A 394 -17.85 4.58 25.99
N GLU A 395 -17.26 5.76 26.20
CA GLU A 395 -17.97 7.04 26.16
C GLU A 395 -18.38 7.44 24.73
N ASP A 396 -17.49 7.26 23.76
CA ASP A 396 -17.79 7.58 22.36
C ASP A 396 -18.75 6.56 21.73
N TYR A 397 -18.64 5.28 22.09
CA TYR A 397 -19.64 4.28 21.70
C TYR A 397 -21.04 4.64 22.23
N ALA A 398 -21.13 5.03 23.51
CA ALA A 398 -22.39 5.48 24.08
C ALA A 398 -22.95 6.70 23.30
N ARG A 399 -22.12 7.71 22.98
CA ARG A 399 -22.55 8.87 22.18
C ARG A 399 -23.06 8.48 20.79
N GLN A 400 -22.37 7.57 20.10
CA GLN A 400 -22.81 7.10 18.78
C GLN A 400 -24.16 6.37 18.87
N MET A 401 -24.33 5.47 19.83
CA MET A 401 -25.60 4.77 20.06
C MET A 401 -26.74 5.74 20.40
N PHE A 402 -26.50 6.73 21.26
CA PHE A 402 -27.52 7.73 21.59
C PHE A 402 -27.90 8.61 20.39
N SER A 403 -26.93 9.00 19.55
CA SER A 403 -27.20 9.80 18.34
C SER A 403 -28.01 9.04 17.29
N GLN A 404 -27.83 7.71 17.19
CA GLN A 404 -28.63 6.85 16.30
C GLN A 404 -30.05 6.65 16.84
N LEU A 405 -30.20 6.56 18.17
CA LEU A 405 -31.52 6.47 18.82
C LEU A 405 -32.32 7.77 18.65
N GLU A 406 -31.69 8.94 18.76
CA GLU A 406 -32.37 10.24 18.56
C GLU A 406 -32.87 10.46 17.12
N MET A 407 -32.18 9.90 16.11
CA MET A 407 -32.65 9.91 14.71
C MET A 407 -33.73 8.86 14.41
N SER A 408 -33.94 7.90 15.31
CA SER A 408 -34.88 6.78 15.14
C SER A 408 -36.20 6.99 15.90
N THR A 409 -36.31 8.05 16.70
CA THR A 409 -37.56 8.49 17.33
C THR A 409 -38.39 9.34 16.36
N PRO A 410 -39.61 8.93 15.97
CA PRO A 410 -40.49 9.70 15.08
C PRO A 410 -41.03 10.99 15.69
#